data_AF-A0A7S1EL19-F1
#
_entry.id   AF-A0A7S1EL19-F1
#
_cell.length_a   1.000
_cell.length_b   1.000
_cell.length_c   1.000
_cell.angle_alpha   90.00
_cell.angle_beta   90.00
_cell.angle_gamma   90.00
#
_symmetry.space_group_name_H-M   'P 1'
#
loop_
_entity.id
_entity.type
_entity.pdbx_description
1 polymer ?
#
loop_
_entity_poly.entity_id
_entity_poly.type
_entity_poly.pdbx_seq_one_letter_code
_entity_poly.pdbx_strand_id
1 'polypeptide(L)'
;TLTRSFVGGTATFDDLRVNNVANGYTLRFLANQTLTADSEAFDITGTAQSVVVLQQPGGAVGGLVFATQPRVAAIDSAGLVVATRVSNVTVSIGTNPGGGSLDPPLPW
;
A
#
# COMPACT_ATOMS: atom_id res chain seq x y z
N THR A 1 -27.17 -0.87 -2.55
CA THR A 1 -26.98 -2.34 -2.55
C THR A 1 -27.09 -2.85 -3.97
N LEU A 2 -26.48 -4.00 -4.28
CA LEU A 2 -26.55 -4.65 -5.58
C LEU A 2 -26.92 -6.12 -5.37
N THR A 3 -27.63 -6.71 -6.33
CA THR A 3 -28.12 -8.09 -6.24
C THR A 3 -27.68 -8.89 -7.46
N ARG A 4 -27.32 -10.15 -7.21
CA ARG A 4 -26.97 -11.16 -8.21
C ARG A 4 -27.61 -12.48 -7.81
N SER A 5 -28.06 -13.24 -8.80
CA SER A 5 -28.60 -14.58 -8.60
C SER A 5 -27.47 -15.59 -8.47
N PHE A 6 -27.72 -16.68 -7.73
CA PHE A 6 -26.84 -17.83 -7.72
C PHE A 6 -26.92 -18.59 -9.06
N VAL A 7 -25.77 -19.00 -9.57
CA VAL A 7 -25.63 -19.92 -10.71
C VAL A 7 -24.73 -21.07 -10.23
N GLY A 8 -25.26 -22.29 -10.22
CA GLY A 8 -24.53 -23.45 -9.68
C GLY A 8 -24.17 -23.34 -8.20
N GLY A 9 -24.91 -22.55 -7.42
CA GLY A 9 -24.65 -22.32 -5.99
C GLY A 9 -23.67 -21.17 -5.69
N THR A 10 -23.17 -20.45 -6.70
CA THR A 10 -22.27 -19.30 -6.52
C THR A 10 -22.89 -18.04 -7.11
N ALA A 11 -22.76 -16.90 -6.42
CA ALA A 11 -23.13 -15.59 -6.94
C ALA A 11 -21.86 -14.75 -7.11
N THR A 12 -21.60 -14.30 -8.34
CA THR A 12 -20.41 -13.50 -8.68
C THR A 12 -20.79 -12.04 -8.88
N PHE A 13 -19.98 -11.13 -8.35
CA PHE A 13 -20.11 -9.69 -8.53
C PHE A 13 -18.83 -9.13 -9.14
N ASP A 14 -18.85 -8.81 -10.44
CA ASP A 14 -17.62 -8.47 -11.17
C ASP A 14 -17.26 -6.97 -11.16
N ASP A 15 -18.22 -6.10 -10.85
CA ASP A 15 -18.08 -4.64 -10.98
C ASP A 15 -18.38 -3.87 -9.67
N LEU A 16 -18.10 -4.48 -8.51
CA LEU A 16 -18.24 -3.77 -7.24
C LEU A 16 -17.17 -2.69 -7.12
N ARG A 17 -17.59 -1.50 -6.69
CA ARG A 17 -16.69 -0.40 -6.37
C ARG A 17 -17.17 0.36 -5.14
N VAL A 18 -16.20 0.89 -4.40
CA VAL A 18 -16.40 1.84 -3.32
C VAL A 18 -15.64 3.10 -3.71
N ASN A 19 -16.33 4.23 -3.80
CA ASN A 19 -15.75 5.45 -4.35
C ASN A 19 -14.97 6.26 -3.30
N ASN A 20 -15.26 6.04 -2.02
CA ASN A 20 -14.70 6.82 -0.93
C ASN A 20 -13.51 6.09 -0.30
N VAL A 21 -12.46 6.84 -0.06
CA VAL A 21 -11.24 6.37 0.60
C VAL A 21 -11.50 6.26 2.10
N ALA A 22 -11.26 5.07 2.65
CA ALA A 22 -11.24 4.80 4.09
C ALA A 22 -10.75 3.38 4.36
N ASN A 23 -10.38 3.14 5.61
CA ASN A 23 -9.98 1.82 6.10
C ASN A 23 -11.16 1.06 6.69
N GLY A 24 -11.08 -0.27 6.67
CA GLY A 24 -11.98 -1.14 7.42
C GLY A 24 -13.37 -1.31 6.80
N TYR A 25 -13.51 -1.14 5.48
CA TYR A 25 -14.74 -1.52 4.79
C TYR A 25 -14.99 -3.02 4.94
N THR A 26 -16.25 -3.39 5.10
CA THR A 26 -16.73 -4.77 4.98
C THR A 26 -17.88 -4.83 3.97
N LEU A 27 -17.98 -5.92 3.23
CA LEU A 27 -19.15 -6.22 2.40
C LEU A 27 -20.03 -7.20 3.16
N ARG A 28 -21.33 -6.88 3.25
CA ARG A 28 -22.35 -7.79 3.78
C ARG A 28 -23.13 -8.43 2.63
N PHE A 29 -23.18 -9.75 2.63
CA PHE A 29 -23.98 -10.57 1.73
C PHE A 29 -25.22 -11.06 2.48
N LEU A 30 -26.38 -10.95 1.84
CA LEU A 30 -27.66 -11.39 2.38
C LEU A 30 -28.42 -12.15 1.29
N ALA A 31 -28.86 -13.37 1.60
CA ALA A 31 -29.74 -14.16 0.75
C ALA A 31 -30.97 -14.62 1.53
N ASN A 32 -32.13 -14.60 0.88
CA ASN A 32 -33.42 -15.02 1.45
C ASN A 32 -33.76 -14.37 2.81
N GLN A 33 -33.22 -13.17 3.08
CA GLN A 33 -33.42 -12.39 4.31
C GLN A 33 -32.84 -13.02 5.60
N THR A 34 -32.30 -14.24 5.55
CA THR A 34 -31.83 -14.97 6.74
C THR A 34 -30.40 -15.49 6.63
N LEU A 35 -29.89 -15.74 5.43
CA LEU A 35 -28.53 -16.23 5.22
C LEU A 35 -27.59 -15.04 5.05
N THR A 36 -26.68 -14.84 6.00
CA THR A 36 -25.73 -13.72 6.00
C THR A 36 -24.29 -14.18 6.01
N ALA A 37 -23.43 -13.40 5.37
CA ALA A 37 -21.98 -13.51 5.49
C ALA A 37 -21.37 -12.11 5.33
N ASP A 38 -20.26 -11.85 6.03
CA ASP A 38 -19.47 -10.64 5.84
C ASP A 38 -18.12 -11.00 5.25
N SER A 39 -17.55 -10.11 4.44
CA SER A 39 -16.15 -10.20 4.06
C SER A 39 -15.23 -9.88 5.24
N GLU A 40 -13.97 -10.28 5.15
CA GLU A 40 -12.91 -9.63 5.93
C GLU A 40 -12.88 -8.12 5.66
N ALA A 41 -12.31 -7.37 6.60
CA ALA A 41 -12.11 -5.94 6.43
C ALA A 41 -11.10 -5.66 5.31
N PHE A 42 -11.36 -4.64 4.51
CA PHE A 42 -10.45 -4.16 3.47
C PHE A 42 -10.44 -2.63 3.39
N ASP A 43 -9.35 -2.09 2.87
CA ASP A 43 -9.16 -0.65 2.74
C ASP A 43 -9.36 -0.21 1.29
N ILE A 44 -9.91 0.99 1.11
CA ILE A 44 -10.00 1.65 -0.19
C ILE A 44 -9.07 2.84 -0.16
N THR A 45 -8.09 2.86 -1.06
CA THR A 45 -7.08 3.92 -1.17
C THR A 45 -7.30 4.75 -2.42
N GLY A 46 -6.86 6.01 -2.37
CA GLY A 46 -6.86 6.90 -3.52
C GLY A 46 -5.65 6.67 -4.44
N THR A 47 -5.50 7.55 -5.43
CA THR A 47 -4.25 7.64 -6.21
C THR A 47 -3.12 8.13 -5.31
N ALA A 48 -1.93 7.56 -5.46
CA ALA A 48 -0.73 8.07 -4.79
C ALA A 48 -0.45 9.52 -5.20
N GLN A 49 -0.30 10.41 -4.21
CA GLN A 49 -0.01 11.83 -4.42
C GLN A 49 1.33 12.25 -3.82
N SER A 50 1.80 11.54 -2.79
CA SER A 50 3.03 11.86 -2.08
C SER A 50 3.82 10.61 -1.75
N VAL A 51 5.10 10.79 -1.40
CA VAL A 51 5.95 9.74 -0.84
C VAL A 51 6.37 10.16 0.57
N VAL A 52 6.28 9.23 1.50
CA VAL A 52 6.70 9.43 2.89
C VAL A 52 7.81 8.45 3.26
N VAL A 53 8.71 8.90 4.14
CA VAL A 53 9.73 8.03 4.74
C VAL A 53 9.10 7.32 5.94
N LEU A 54 8.91 6.00 5.82
CA LEU A 54 8.40 5.15 6.90
C LEU A 54 9.49 4.80 7.92
N GLN A 55 10.73 4.71 7.46
CA GLN A 55 11.89 4.39 8.29
C GLN A 55 13.04 5.26 7.83
N GLN A 56 13.62 6.02 8.77
CA GLN A 56 14.78 6.86 8.49
C GLN A 56 16.04 6.00 8.32
N PRO A 57 16.98 6.41 7.45
CA PRO A 57 18.29 5.78 7.42
C PRO A 57 19.01 6.05 8.75
N GLY A 58 19.71 5.05 9.26
CA GLY A 58 20.64 5.21 10.37
C GLY A 58 21.97 5.79 9.89
N GLY A 59 22.77 6.30 10.82
CA GLY A 59 24.17 6.61 10.53
C GLY A 59 24.98 5.35 10.19
N ALA A 60 26.17 5.55 9.64
CA ALA A 60 27.14 4.50 9.36
C ALA A 60 28.57 5.03 9.49
N VAL A 61 29.52 4.11 9.59
CA VAL A 61 30.92 4.38 9.23
C VAL A 61 31.01 4.39 7.70
N GLY A 62 31.80 5.30 7.12
CA GLY A 62 31.97 5.40 5.68
C GLY A 62 32.34 4.07 5.02
N GLY A 63 31.68 3.74 3.91
CA GLY A 63 31.85 2.47 3.19
C GLY A 63 31.08 1.27 3.79
N LEU A 64 30.43 1.43 4.94
CA LEU A 64 29.53 0.41 5.51
C LEU A 64 28.06 0.78 5.28
N VAL A 65 27.21 -0.24 5.30
CA VAL A 65 25.75 -0.06 5.20
C VAL A 65 25.21 0.71 6.41
N PHE A 66 24.11 1.45 6.21
CA PHE A 66 23.40 2.09 7.31
C PHE A 66 22.96 1.08 8.36
N ALA A 67 23.12 1.46 9.64
CA ALA A 67 22.65 0.67 10.77
C ALA A 67 21.13 0.38 10.70
N THR A 68 20.39 1.32 10.11
CA THR A 68 18.97 1.17 9.77
C THR A 68 18.78 1.52 8.30
N GLN A 69 18.17 0.64 7.53
CA GLN A 69 17.89 0.91 6.12
C GLN A 69 16.63 1.78 5.96
N PRO A 70 16.64 2.78 5.06
CA PRO A 70 15.48 3.62 4.84
C PRO A 70 14.37 2.85 4.14
N ARG A 71 13.12 3.16 4.48
CA ARG A 71 11.92 2.65 3.80
C ARG A 71 11.00 3.80 3.47
N VAL A 72 10.43 3.78 2.27
CA VAL A 72 9.46 4.77 1.81
C VAL A 72 8.16 4.10 1.38
N ALA A 73 7.07 4.86 1.41
CA ALA A 73 5.79 4.46 0.87
C ALA A 73 5.15 5.59 0.07
N ALA A 74 4.46 5.21 -1.01
CA ALA A 74 3.55 6.11 -1.69
C ALA A 74 2.24 6.19 -0.89
N ILE A 75 1.76 7.40 -0.63
CA ILE A 75 0.52 7.65 0.09
C ILE A 75 -0.45 8.50 -0.75
N ASP A 76 -1.74 8.32 -0.50
CA ASP A 76 -2.78 9.19 -1.04
C ASP A 76 -2.93 10.48 -0.21
N SER A 77 -3.88 11.35 -0.59
CA SER A 77 -4.17 12.59 0.12
C SER A 77 -4.67 12.39 1.56
N ALA A 78 -5.16 11.20 1.89
CA ALA A 78 -5.64 10.85 3.23
C ALA A 78 -4.53 10.24 4.10
N GLY A 79 -3.32 10.07 3.56
CA GLY A 79 -2.20 9.46 4.27
C GLY A 79 -2.19 7.94 4.27
N LEU A 80 -3.04 7.29 3.47
CA LEU A 80 -3.07 5.83 3.37
C LEU A 80 -2.03 5.34 2.36
N VAL A 81 -1.39 4.22 2.68
CA VAL A 81 -0.39 3.60 1.80
C VAL A 81 -1.08 2.99 0.59
N VAL A 82 -0.72 3.47 -0.59
CA VAL A 82 -1.26 2.99 -1.87
C VAL A 82 -0.46 1.78 -2.32
N ALA A 83 -0.79 0.60 -1.78
CA ALA A 83 -0.05 -0.65 -2.01
C ALA A 83 -0.02 -1.12 -3.48
N THR A 84 -0.96 -0.65 -4.30
CA THR A 84 -1.04 -0.94 -5.74
C THR A 84 -0.04 -0.12 -6.58
N ARG A 85 0.65 0.86 -5.98
CA ARG A 85 1.68 1.66 -6.65
C ARG A 85 2.95 0.82 -6.85
N VAL A 86 3.25 0.48 -8.12
CA VAL A 86 4.41 -0.37 -8.51
C VAL A 86 5.47 0.36 -9.35
N SER A 87 5.41 1.69 -9.45
CA SER A 87 6.39 2.48 -10.21
C SER A 87 7.77 2.49 -9.55
N ASN A 88 8.82 2.71 -10.34
CA ASN A 88 10.18 2.88 -9.82
C ASN A 88 10.30 4.09 -8.87
N VAL A 89 11.24 3.98 -7.91
CA VAL A 89 11.65 5.05 -7.01
C VAL A 89 13.16 5.23 -7.15
N THR A 90 13.61 6.47 -7.29
CA THR A 90 15.04 6.82 -7.34
C THR A 90 15.45 7.47 -6.02
N VAL A 91 16.62 7.09 -5.51
CA VAL A 91 17.22 7.68 -4.32
C VAL A 91 18.52 8.41 -4.69
N SER A 92 18.75 9.57 -4.09
CA SER A 92 19.97 10.36 -4.23
C SER A 92 20.33 11.04 -2.91
N ILE A 93 21.58 11.42 -2.74
CA ILE A 93 22.01 12.21 -1.58
C ILE A 93 21.55 13.66 -1.79
N GLY A 94 20.79 14.21 -0.85
CA GLY A 94 20.36 15.62 -0.88
C GLY A 94 21.50 16.56 -0.47
N THR A 95 21.83 16.59 0.83
CA THR A 95 22.98 17.33 1.35
C THR A 95 24.19 16.40 1.43
N ASN A 96 25.26 16.70 0.70
CA ASN A 96 26.43 15.81 0.56
C ASN A 96 27.75 16.52 0.92
N PRO A 97 28.01 16.82 2.20
CA PRO A 97 29.16 17.63 2.61
C PRO A 97 30.51 16.94 2.36
N GLY A 98 30.54 15.61 2.36
CA GLY A 98 31.76 14.81 2.13
C GLY A 98 31.92 14.31 0.69
N GLY A 99 31.00 14.63 -0.22
CA GLY A 99 31.05 14.16 -1.61
C GLY A 99 30.93 12.64 -1.78
N GLY A 100 30.18 11.96 -0.91
CA GLY A 100 30.01 10.50 -0.97
C GLY A 100 29.10 10.02 -2.11
N SER A 101 29.11 8.71 -2.36
CA SER A 101 28.22 7.99 -3.28
C SER A 101 27.21 7.10 -2.53
N LEU A 102 26.10 6.78 -3.20
CA LEU A 102 25.23 5.67 -2.80
C LEU A 102 25.67 4.44 -3.57
N ASP A 103 26.16 3.44 -2.85
CA ASP A 103 26.59 2.17 -3.42
C ASP A 103 25.61 1.07 -2.99
N PRO A 104 25.27 0.12 -3.88
CA PRO A 104 24.49 -1.05 -3.50
C PRO A 104 25.26 -1.86 -2.45
N PRO A 105 24.57 -2.70 -1.65
CA PRO A 105 25.24 -3.66 -0.77
C PRO A 105 26.26 -4.46 -1.58
N LEU A 106 27.47 -4.65 -1.04
CA LEU A 106 28.50 -5.42 -1.72
C LEU A 106 27.97 -6.83 -2.01
N PRO A 107 28.11 -7.35 -3.24
CA PRO A 107 27.77 -8.73 -3.54
C PRO A 107 28.76 -9.63 -2.77
N TRP A 108 28.25 -10.48 -1.88
CA TRP A 108 29.01 -11.58 -1.31
C TRP A 108 28.95 -12.77 -2.25
#